data_AF-A0A0C9WPY6-F1
#
_entry.id   AF-A0A0C9WPY6-F1
#
_cell.length_a   1.000
_cell.length_b   1.000
_cell.length_c   1.000
_cell.angle_alpha   90.00
_cell.angle_beta   90.00
_cell.angle_gamma   90.00
#
_symmetry.space_group_name_H-M   'P 1'
#
loop_
_entity.id
_entity.type
_entity.pdbx_description
1 polymer ?
#
loop_
_entity_poly.entity_id
_entity_poly.type
_entity_poly.pdbx_seq_one_letter_code
_entity_poly.pdbx_strand_id
1 'polypeptide(L)'
;MGFRRWSYLVFLSCAALTRSVQIPIQVPTPPPNFKSTMPDIWDFNATPSLNSTSHFIFDTVGSLAQQWTNTRYRNGHTVVPGTVPVGTLLYHGTDQPEVPTEPDWIATDPDHSYVFCRTSSASGNSGCWHLTLVVTRPLRVLYFDGSSAAKMQGGPMDSQDITVWGQVKPEWTWNERKRINDLCEWGRKFGLDGFMRMEVDFEIMLCDFANGVEVVSHLNLDPGKDAHPGDPEPELLSSLFLSPTYVLQYRSIEAGRWHNTYPGETRVKLDLSRLISFYDTNLFPSLVFARFGQERWKHRLQELNTVDLKTFQARLLEILKQSDHAGSGVDWSTLIHVVVNRYAERLEILHHLLNTTSTAQHAKRAQGHLRSMVVQHILYTSMPSSESTNYSWAAPVYEDCATTHTRYISSAPSLSVRMSKSESLILHSIQEVSKEICRVVVGMWAGGVEL
;
A
#
# COMPACT_ATOMS: atom_id res chain seq x y z
N MET A 1 -1.11 34.43 -49.26
CA MET A 1 -1.09 33.24 -48.38
C MET A 1 -0.21 33.57 -47.18
N GLY A 2 -0.80 33.70 -45.99
CA GLY A 2 -0.08 34.06 -44.77
C GLY A 2 -0.95 33.75 -43.56
N PHE A 3 -0.51 32.79 -42.76
CA PHE A 3 -1.22 32.17 -41.64
C PHE A 3 -1.62 33.17 -40.55
N ARG A 4 -2.92 33.20 -40.21
CA ARG A 4 -3.46 33.88 -39.02
C ARG A 4 -3.19 33.01 -37.79
N ARG A 5 -2.49 33.56 -36.79
CA ARG A 5 -2.42 33.05 -35.42
C ARG A 5 -3.77 33.19 -34.72
N TRP A 6 -4.33 32.08 -34.27
CA TRP A 6 -5.33 31.95 -33.19
C TRP A 6 -4.54 31.27 -32.04
N SER A 7 -4.61 31.61 -30.76
CA SER A 7 -5.68 32.21 -29.95
C SER A 7 -5.06 32.93 -28.74
N TYR A 8 -5.63 34.07 -28.34
CA TYR A 8 -5.44 34.64 -27.01
C TYR A 8 -6.45 34.00 -26.06
N LEU A 9 -5.98 33.33 -25.01
CA LEU A 9 -6.80 32.99 -23.84
C LEU A 9 -6.86 34.24 -22.95
N VAL A 10 -8.02 34.91 -22.95
CA VAL A 10 -8.34 36.00 -22.04
C VAL A 10 -8.82 35.40 -20.72
N PHE A 11 -8.03 35.57 -19.65
CA PHE A 11 -8.50 35.35 -18.29
C PHE A 11 -9.36 36.55 -17.87
N LEU A 12 -10.67 36.33 -17.73
CA LEU A 12 -11.58 37.27 -17.07
C LEU A 12 -11.41 37.10 -15.55
N SER A 13 -10.66 37.99 -14.92
CA SER A 13 -10.69 38.19 -13.48
C SER A 13 -11.68 39.33 -13.15
N CYS A 14 -12.89 38.96 -12.72
CA CYS A 14 -13.77 39.89 -12.03
C CYS A 14 -13.17 40.21 -10.66
N ALA A 15 -12.45 41.32 -10.56
CA ALA A 15 -12.00 41.85 -9.28
C ALA A 15 -13.19 42.52 -8.56
N ALA A 16 -13.92 41.76 -7.76
CA ALA A 16 -14.67 42.36 -6.66
C ALA A 16 -13.64 42.87 -5.64
N LEU A 17 -13.52 44.20 -5.53
CA LEU A 17 -12.71 44.86 -4.50
C LEU A 17 -13.40 44.67 -3.13
N THR A 18 -13.28 43.47 -2.58
CA THR A 18 -13.43 43.28 -1.14
C THR A 18 -12.18 43.84 -0.47
N ARG A 19 -12.34 44.79 0.46
CA ARG A 19 -11.24 45.17 1.36
C ARG A 19 -11.01 44.03 2.34
N SER A 20 -10.38 42.96 1.88
CA SER A 20 -9.76 41.97 2.74
C SER A 20 -8.68 42.70 3.53
N VAL A 21 -8.70 42.61 4.86
CA VAL A 21 -7.56 43.06 5.67
C VAL A 21 -6.38 42.18 5.26
N GLN A 22 -5.48 42.72 4.44
CA GLN A 22 -4.19 42.08 4.15
C GLN A 22 -3.40 42.12 5.45
N ILE A 23 -3.42 41.00 6.18
CA ILE A 23 -2.45 40.77 7.25
C ILE A 23 -1.10 40.63 6.54
N PRO A 24 -0.10 41.51 6.80
CA PRO A 24 1.23 41.32 6.26
C PRO A 24 1.68 39.90 6.56
N ILE A 25 2.39 39.26 5.62
CA ILE A 25 3.04 37.99 5.90
C ILE A 25 4.01 38.26 7.05
N GLN A 26 3.58 37.96 8.28
CA GLN A 26 4.48 37.90 9.41
C GLN A 26 5.39 36.73 9.09
N VAL A 27 6.66 37.04 8.84
CA VAL A 27 7.72 36.02 8.91
C VAL A 27 7.53 35.40 10.29
N PRO A 28 7.15 34.10 10.38
CA PRO A 28 7.03 33.47 11.68
C PRO A 28 8.35 33.73 12.40
N THR A 29 8.30 34.27 13.62
CA THR A 29 9.48 34.29 14.48
C THR A 29 10.12 32.92 14.37
N PRO A 30 11.41 32.81 13.98
CA PRO A 30 12.04 31.52 13.79
C PRO A 30 11.76 30.76 15.07
N PRO A 31 11.03 29.65 14.98
CA PRO A 31 10.66 28.96 16.19
C PRO A 31 12.02 28.56 16.81
N PRO A 32 12.21 28.62 18.15
CA PRO A 32 13.52 28.48 18.79
C PRO A 32 14.32 27.32 18.21
N ASN A 33 15.43 27.61 17.50
CA ASN A 33 16.34 26.65 16.86
C ASN A 33 15.75 25.23 16.77
N PHE A 34 14.80 25.02 15.86
CA PHE A 34 14.15 23.73 15.68
C PHE A 34 15.13 22.81 14.98
N LYS A 35 16.00 22.19 15.78
CA LYS A 35 16.77 21.04 15.35
C LYS A 35 15.80 19.96 14.93
N SER A 36 15.93 19.53 13.67
CA SER A 36 15.37 18.26 13.22
C SER A 36 15.75 17.18 14.24
N THR A 37 14.86 16.25 14.54
CA THR A 37 15.18 15.06 15.35
C THR A 37 16.14 14.10 14.62
N MET A 38 16.47 14.37 13.36
CA MET A 38 17.55 13.71 12.63
C MET A 38 18.90 14.31 13.05
N PRO A 39 19.90 13.50 13.44
CA PRO A 39 21.24 14.01 13.74
C PRO A 39 21.77 14.90 12.61
N ASP A 40 22.17 16.12 12.99
CA ASP A 40 22.56 17.28 12.16
C ASP A 40 23.74 17.01 11.20
N ILE A 41 23.59 16.17 10.18
CA ILE A 41 24.56 16.06 9.10
C ILE A 41 23.82 15.91 7.75
N TRP A 42 23.61 17.05 7.08
CA TRP A 42 23.21 17.14 5.66
C TRP A 42 24.42 16.88 4.75
N ASP A 43 25.00 15.68 4.86
CA ASP A 43 26.17 15.26 4.09
C ASP A 43 25.75 14.46 2.85
N PHE A 44 26.25 14.89 1.69
CA PHE A 44 26.03 14.21 0.42
C PHE A 44 26.71 12.84 0.34
N ASN A 45 27.72 12.55 1.17
CA ASN A 45 28.41 11.26 1.23
C ASN A 45 27.77 10.26 2.20
N ALA A 46 26.88 10.72 3.07
CA ALA A 46 26.21 9.86 4.05
C ALA A 46 25.07 9.07 3.39
N THR A 47 25.37 7.87 2.90
CA THR A 47 24.37 6.95 2.33
C THR A 47 23.54 6.27 3.43
N PRO A 48 22.33 5.79 3.13
CA PRO A 48 21.52 5.03 4.06
C PRO A 48 22.26 3.77 4.54
N SER A 49 21.94 3.33 5.76
CA SER A 49 22.46 2.05 6.28
C SER A 49 22.08 0.89 5.36
N LEU A 50 23.00 -0.06 5.15
CA LEU A 50 22.74 -1.29 4.39
C LEU A 50 21.59 -2.12 5.00
N ASN A 51 21.34 -1.97 6.29
CA ASN A 51 20.26 -2.66 7.00
C ASN A 51 18.96 -1.84 7.07
N SER A 52 18.93 -0.65 6.46
CA SER A 52 17.75 0.22 6.47
C SER A 52 16.58 -0.45 5.77
N THR A 53 15.41 -0.43 6.42
CA THR A 53 14.15 -0.93 5.88
C THR A 53 13.14 0.15 5.60
N SER A 54 13.51 1.42 5.80
CA SER A 54 12.62 2.56 5.62
C SER A 54 11.97 2.57 4.24
N HIS A 55 12.72 2.23 3.19
CA HIS A 55 12.17 2.12 1.83
C HIS A 55 11.14 0.99 1.69
N PHE A 56 11.31 -0.15 2.37
CA PHE A 56 10.31 -1.23 2.38
C PHE A 56 9.04 -0.83 3.14
N ILE A 57 9.18 -0.13 4.27
CA ILE A 57 8.03 0.36 5.05
C ILE A 57 7.27 1.41 4.24
N PHE A 58 7.98 2.38 3.67
CA PHE A 58 7.40 3.44 2.83
C PHE A 58 6.62 2.83 1.65
N ASP A 59 7.24 1.92 0.91
CA ASP A 59 6.59 1.28 -0.24
C ASP A 59 5.41 0.40 0.18
N THR A 60 5.55 -0.40 1.26
CA THR A 60 4.48 -1.28 1.72
C THR A 60 3.27 -0.48 2.16
N VAL A 61 3.45 0.57 2.95
CA VAL A 61 2.34 1.43 3.40
C VAL A 61 1.69 2.16 2.21
N GLY A 62 2.48 2.62 1.24
CA GLY A 62 1.99 3.18 -0.02
C GLY A 62 1.36 2.16 -0.98
N SER A 63 1.39 0.87 -0.64
CA SER A 63 0.89 -0.24 -1.47
C SER A 63 -0.26 -1.01 -0.82
N LEU A 64 -0.61 -0.70 0.44
CA LEU A 64 -1.71 -1.38 1.14
C LEU A 64 -2.99 -1.26 0.33
N ALA A 65 -3.74 -2.36 0.26
CA ALA A 65 -5.00 -2.47 -0.49
C ALA A 65 -4.88 -2.22 -2.02
N GLN A 66 -3.68 -2.22 -2.61
CA GLN A 66 -3.51 -2.22 -4.07
C GLN A 66 -3.23 -3.61 -4.61
N GLN A 67 -3.77 -3.97 -5.78
CA GLN A 67 -3.63 -5.31 -6.34
C GLN A 67 -2.21 -5.56 -6.87
N TRP A 68 -1.71 -4.70 -7.76
CA TRP A 68 -0.50 -5.01 -8.56
C TRP A 68 0.78 -5.07 -7.72
N THR A 69 0.96 -4.13 -6.81
CA THR A 69 2.14 -4.07 -5.92
C THR A 69 2.17 -5.28 -4.98
N ASN A 70 1.02 -5.67 -4.44
CA ASN A 70 0.90 -6.87 -3.62
C ASN A 70 1.05 -8.16 -4.44
N THR A 71 0.65 -8.22 -5.72
CA THR A 71 0.99 -9.33 -6.62
C THR A 71 2.50 -9.43 -6.86
N ARG A 72 3.15 -8.28 -7.10
CA ARG A 72 4.60 -8.22 -7.35
C ARG A 72 5.44 -8.62 -6.13
N TYR A 73 5.00 -8.20 -4.95
CA TYR A 73 5.60 -8.50 -3.65
C TYR A 73 4.65 -9.37 -2.82
N ARG A 74 4.32 -10.55 -3.38
CA ARG A 74 3.33 -11.52 -2.86
C ARG A 74 3.46 -11.92 -1.38
N ASN A 75 4.66 -11.88 -0.81
CA ASN A 75 4.87 -12.23 0.59
C ASN A 75 4.60 -10.99 1.45
N GLY A 76 3.41 -10.94 2.04
CA GLY A 76 3.01 -9.86 2.93
C GLY A 76 3.93 -9.73 4.15
N HIS A 77 4.30 -8.50 4.48
CA HIS A 77 5.13 -8.16 5.66
C HIS A 77 4.48 -7.09 6.53
N THR A 78 3.17 -6.87 6.39
CA THR A 78 2.42 -5.92 7.19
C THR A 78 1.05 -6.46 7.57
N VAL A 79 0.69 -6.31 8.85
CA VAL A 79 -0.63 -6.64 9.37
C VAL A 79 -1.29 -5.35 9.84
N VAL A 80 -2.52 -5.11 9.40
CA VAL A 80 -3.22 -3.84 9.68
C VAL A 80 -4.66 -4.09 10.10
N PRO A 81 -5.11 -3.60 11.27
CA PRO A 81 -6.54 -3.56 11.58
C PRO A 81 -7.29 -2.69 10.56
N GLY A 82 -8.47 -3.13 10.15
CA GLY A 82 -9.32 -2.41 9.22
C GLY A 82 -10.76 -2.36 9.69
N THR A 83 -11.54 -1.48 9.08
CA THR A 83 -12.98 -1.38 9.30
C THR A 83 -13.70 -1.32 7.97
N VAL A 84 -14.68 -2.19 7.76
CA VAL A 84 -15.62 -2.09 6.64
C VAL A 84 -16.80 -1.22 7.09
N PRO A 85 -17.05 -0.04 6.50
CA PRO A 85 -18.12 0.85 6.93
C PRO A 85 -19.51 0.32 6.64
N VAL A 86 -20.50 0.85 7.37
CA VAL A 86 -21.94 0.62 7.12
C VAL A 86 -22.32 1.02 5.70
N GLY A 87 -23.19 0.22 5.07
CA GLY A 87 -23.66 0.44 3.71
C GLY A 87 -22.73 -0.10 2.61
N THR A 88 -21.59 -0.68 2.98
CA THR A 88 -20.71 -1.36 2.02
C THR A 88 -21.39 -2.63 1.50
N LEU A 89 -21.38 -2.83 0.18
CA LEU A 89 -21.82 -4.08 -0.43
C LEU A 89 -20.66 -5.07 -0.52
N LEU A 90 -20.94 -6.32 -0.18
CA LEU A 90 -20.02 -7.46 -0.26
C LEU A 90 -20.74 -8.63 -0.93
N TYR A 91 -19.99 -9.51 -1.58
CA TYR A 91 -20.57 -10.51 -2.48
C TYR A 91 -20.09 -11.91 -2.12
N HIS A 92 -21.00 -12.88 -2.13
CA HIS A 92 -20.70 -14.28 -1.83
C HIS A 92 -21.26 -15.17 -2.91
N GLY A 93 -20.41 -16.00 -3.52
CA GLY A 93 -20.82 -17.09 -4.40
C GLY A 93 -20.77 -18.42 -3.65
N THR A 94 -21.74 -19.30 -3.89
CA THR A 94 -21.77 -20.65 -3.33
C THR A 94 -22.58 -21.59 -4.23
N ASP A 95 -22.43 -22.89 -4.03
CA ASP A 95 -23.25 -23.92 -4.67
C ASP A 95 -24.51 -24.27 -3.83
N GLN A 96 -24.64 -23.69 -2.64
CA GLN A 96 -25.76 -23.93 -1.71
C GLN A 96 -26.81 -22.79 -1.75
N PRO A 97 -28.12 -23.11 -1.69
CA PRO A 97 -29.18 -22.10 -1.62
C PRO A 97 -29.32 -21.43 -0.25
N GLU A 98 -28.57 -21.86 0.77
CA GLU A 98 -28.63 -21.28 2.10
C GLU A 98 -27.55 -20.21 2.34
N VAL A 99 -27.87 -19.24 3.20
CA VAL A 99 -26.86 -18.34 3.76
C VAL A 99 -25.91 -19.17 4.65
N PRO A 100 -24.58 -19.05 4.51
CA PRO A 100 -23.65 -19.81 5.34
C PRO A 100 -23.88 -19.61 6.83
N THR A 101 -23.93 -20.70 7.58
CA THR A 101 -23.98 -20.68 9.07
C THR A 101 -22.59 -20.74 9.70
N GLU A 102 -21.57 -21.02 8.89
CA GLU A 102 -20.17 -21.16 9.27
C GLU A 102 -19.33 -20.08 8.55
N PRO A 103 -18.09 -19.83 9.00
CA PRO A 103 -17.20 -18.89 8.32
C PRO A 103 -16.98 -19.23 6.85
N ASP A 104 -17.10 -18.24 5.96
CA ASP A 104 -16.90 -18.39 4.52
C ASP A 104 -16.35 -17.10 3.87
N TRP A 105 -16.02 -17.16 2.58
CA TRP A 105 -15.39 -16.06 1.83
C TRP A 105 -16.42 -15.16 1.17
N ILE A 106 -16.22 -13.86 1.34
CA ILE A 106 -16.93 -12.82 0.60
C ILE A 106 -15.92 -11.96 -0.15
N ALA A 107 -16.27 -11.42 -1.31
CA ALA A 107 -15.43 -10.54 -2.08
C ALA A 107 -15.95 -9.10 -2.02
N THR A 108 -15.06 -8.17 -2.30
CA THR A 108 -15.42 -6.76 -2.51
C THR A 108 -16.16 -6.58 -3.83
N ASP A 109 -15.90 -7.43 -4.82
CA ASP A 109 -16.45 -7.32 -6.16
C ASP A 109 -17.23 -8.57 -6.56
N PRO A 110 -18.38 -8.41 -7.24
CA PRO A 110 -19.24 -9.54 -7.59
C PRO A 110 -18.53 -10.50 -8.53
N ASP A 111 -17.79 -9.98 -9.52
CA ASP A 111 -17.00 -10.74 -10.50
C ASP A 111 -15.94 -11.65 -9.83
N HIS A 112 -15.37 -11.22 -8.70
CA HIS A 112 -14.48 -12.06 -7.91
C HIS A 112 -15.26 -13.14 -7.15
N SER A 113 -16.40 -12.80 -6.55
CA SER A 113 -17.18 -13.74 -5.73
C SER A 113 -17.70 -14.97 -6.50
N TYR A 114 -17.83 -14.89 -7.83
CA TYR A 114 -18.21 -16.04 -8.66
C TYR A 114 -17.24 -17.21 -8.57
N VAL A 115 -15.95 -16.97 -8.25
CA VAL A 115 -14.97 -18.05 -8.09
C VAL A 115 -15.31 -18.96 -6.89
N PHE A 116 -16.17 -18.50 -5.98
CA PHE A 116 -16.64 -19.24 -4.81
C PHE A 116 -17.84 -20.15 -5.10
N CYS A 117 -18.54 -19.94 -6.23
CA CYS A 117 -19.62 -20.81 -6.72
C CYS A 117 -19.08 -22.15 -7.22
N ARG A 118 -18.24 -22.86 -6.44
CA ARG A 118 -17.54 -24.10 -6.80
C ARG A 118 -18.53 -25.18 -7.25
N THR A 119 -18.97 -25.13 -8.50
CA THR A 119 -19.91 -26.10 -9.06
C THR A 119 -19.17 -27.43 -9.16
N SER A 120 -19.38 -28.30 -8.19
CA SER A 120 -18.94 -29.68 -8.34
C SER A 120 -19.74 -30.30 -9.49
N SER A 121 -19.08 -30.96 -10.44
CA SER A 121 -19.77 -31.73 -11.50
C SER A 121 -20.66 -32.86 -10.92
N ALA A 122 -20.62 -33.09 -9.61
CA ALA A 122 -21.45 -34.03 -8.88
C ALA A 122 -22.83 -33.47 -8.49
N SER A 123 -22.98 -32.15 -8.36
CA SER A 123 -24.26 -31.48 -8.07
C SER A 123 -24.88 -30.99 -9.37
N GLY A 124 -25.42 -31.91 -10.18
CA GLY A 124 -26.15 -31.53 -11.39
C GLY A 124 -27.19 -30.44 -11.11
N ASN A 125 -27.26 -29.44 -11.99
CA ASN A 125 -28.31 -28.41 -12.07
C ASN A 125 -28.49 -27.43 -10.88
N SER A 126 -27.57 -27.29 -9.91
CA SER A 126 -27.81 -26.39 -8.76
C SER A 126 -27.61 -24.89 -9.03
N GLY A 127 -26.96 -24.53 -10.15
CA GLY A 127 -26.61 -23.15 -10.49
C GLY A 127 -25.60 -22.51 -9.52
N CYS A 128 -25.37 -21.20 -9.65
CA CYS A 128 -24.48 -20.43 -8.77
C CYS A 128 -25.33 -19.51 -7.90
N TRP A 129 -25.43 -19.83 -6.61
CA TRP A 129 -26.11 -18.97 -5.66
C TRP A 129 -25.21 -17.80 -5.30
N HIS A 130 -25.66 -16.60 -5.63
CA HIS A 130 -24.92 -15.37 -5.46
C HIS A 130 -25.69 -14.42 -4.54
N LEU A 131 -25.09 -14.17 -3.37
CA LEU A 131 -25.64 -13.31 -2.34
C LEU A 131 -24.98 -11.93 -2.45
N THR A 132 -25.79 -10.88 -2.40
CA THR A 132 -25.31 -9.52 -2.12
C THR A 132 -25.64 -9.21 -0.67
N LEU A 133 -24.60 -8.89 0.09
CA LEU A 133 -24.65 -8.55 1.50
C LEU A 133 -24.44 -7.05 1.65
N VAL A 134 -25.20 -6.42 2.54
CA VAL A 134 -24.94 -5.05 2.99
C VAL A 134 -24.41 -5.07 4.41
N VAL A 135 -23.33 -4.32 4.67
CA VAL A 135 -22.80 -4.13 6.02
C VAL A 135 -23.74 -3.24 6.84
N THR A 136 -24.25 -3.73 7.98
CA THR A 136 -25.24 -3.03 8.81
C THR A 136 -24.65 -2.37 10.05
N ARG A 137 -23.47 -2.80 10.48
CA ARG A 137 -22.60 -2.13 11.46
C ARG A 137 -21.15 -2.20 11.01
N PRO A 138 -20.25 -1.32 11.45
CA PRO A 138 -18.85 -1.41 11.07
C PRO A 138 -18.27 -2.81 11.37
N LEU A 139 -17.74 -3.49 10.36
CA LEU A 139 -17.07 -4.78 10.53
C LEU A 139 -15.61 -4.56 10.85
N ARG A 140 -15.13 -5.16 11.94
CA ARG A 140 -13.73 -5.11 12.34
C ARG A 140 -12.98 -6.24 11.64
N VAL A 141 -12.05 -5.89 10.75
CA VAL A 141 -11.25 -6.88 10.02
C VAL A 141 -9.77 -6.76 10.35
N LEU A 142 -9.02 -7.84 10.17
CA LEU A 142 -7.55 -7.81 10.15
C LEU A 142 -7.08 -8.04 8.72
N TYR A 143 -6.32 -7.10 8.16
CA TYR A 143 -5.78 -7.19 6.81
C TYR A 143 -4.36 -7.76 6.84
N PHE A 144 -4.13 -8.75 5.98
CA PHE A 144 -2.82 -9.29 5.66
C PHE A 144 -2.42 -8.81 4.27
N ASP A 145 -1.35 -8.01 4.16
CA ASP A 145 -0.85 -7.52 2.87
C ASP A 145 -0.24 -8.64 2.00
N GLY A 146 0.28 -8.27 0.83
CA GLY A 146 0.73 -9.21 -0.18
C GLY A 146 -0.42 -9.95 -0.85
N SER A 147 -0.10 -11.01 -1.58
CA SER A 147 -1.09 -11.92 -2.16
C SER A 147 -1.48 -12.99 -1.14
N SER A 148 -1.96 -12.56 0.02
CA SER A 148 -2.26 -13.40 1.17
C SER A 148 -3.43 -14.38 0.98
N ALA A 149 -4.10 -14.40 -0.17
CA ALA A 149 -5.03 -15.48 -0.55
C ALA A 149 -4.46 -16.39 -1.65
N ALA A 150 -3.26 -16.11 -2.18
CA ALA A 150 -2.62 -16.97 -3.17
C ALA A 150 -2.14 -18.28 -2.53
N LYS A 151 -2.87 -19.36 -2.80
CA LYS A 151 -2.61 -20.74 -2.32
C LYS A 151 -1.35 -21.32 -2.97
N MET A 152 -0.19 -20.78 -2.62
CA MET A 152 1.11 -21.20 -3.14
C MET A 152 2.15 -21.29 -2.03
N GLN A 153 3.09 -22.21 -2.22
CA GLN A 153 4.26 -22.31 -1.37
C GLN A 153 5.15 -21.07 -1.55
N GLY A 154 5.94 -20.76 -0.52
CA GLY A 154 6.97 -19.72 -0.62
C GLY A 154 6.60 -18.36 -0.04
N GLY A 155 5.61 -18.29 0.84
CA GLY A 155 5.44 -17.16 1.76
C GLY A 155 4.14 -16.37 1.79
N PRO A 156 3.22 -16.42 0.80
CA PRO A 156 2.05 -15.53 0.83
C PRO A 156 1.13 -15.74 2.04
N MET A 157 1.10 -16.94 2.61
CA MET A 157 0.28 -17.27 3.79
C MET A 157 0.99 -17.05 5.12
N ASP A 158 2.28 -16.70 5.13
CA ASP A 158 3.12 -16.71 6.33
C ASP A 158 2.51 -15.86 7.47
N SER A 159 1.98 -14.67 7.15
CA SER A 159 1.43 -13.72 8.13
C SER A 159 0.14 -14.22 8.80
N GLN A 160 -0.71 -14.93 8.06
CA GLN A 160 -1.89 -15.61 8.60
C GLN A 160 -1.46 -16.73 9.53
N ASP A 161 -0.53 -17.58 9.09
CA ASP A 161 -0.08 -18.76 9.82
C ASP A 161 0.56 -18.39 11.17
N ILE A 162 1.47 -17.41 11.21
CA ILE A 162 2.06 -16.95 12.48
C ILE A 162 1.05 -16.27 13.39
N THR A 163 -0.02 -15.69 12.84
CA THR A 163 -1.10 -15.07 13.61
C THR A 163 -1.92 -16.10 14.35
N VAL A 164 -2.35 -17.16 13.65
CA VAL A 164 -3.28 -18.15 14.20
C VAL A 164 -2.58 -19.34 14.84
N TRP A 165 -1.48 -19.82 14.28
CA TRP A 165 -0.77 -21.02 14.74
C TRP A 165 0.56 -20.73 15.43
N GLY A 166 1.00 -19.47 15.44
CA GLY A 166 2.28 -19.09 16.04
C GLY A 166 3.49 -19.68 15.31
N GLN A 167 3.34 -20.13 14.06
CA GLN A 167 4.44 -20.54 13.20
C GLN A 167 3.93 -20.67 11.78
N VAL A 168 4.81 -20.53 10.80
CA VAL A 168 4.50 -20.85 9.40
C VAL A 168 4.22 -22.35 9.27
N LYS A 169 3.18 -22.71 8.51
CA LYS A 169 2.72 -24.09 8.31
C LYS A 169 2.62 -24.43 6.82
N PRO A 170 3.76 -24.68 6.14
CA PRO A 170 3.77 -24.97 4.71
C PRO A 170 2.93 -26.20 4.33
N GLU A 171 2.80 -27.16 5.23
CA GLU A 171 1.96 -28.35 5.06
C GLU A 171 0.45 -28.03 5.00
N TRP A 172 0.04 -26.85 5.49
CA TRP A 172 -1.35 -26.39 5.54
C TRP A 172 -1.65 -25.29 4.52
N THR A 173 -0.75 -25.01 3.56
CA THR A 173 -0.96 -23.98 2.52
C THR A 173 -2.33 -24.08 1.85
N TRP A 174 -2.76 -25.28 1.45
CA TRP A 174 -4.06 -25.50 0.78
C TRP A 174 -5.23 -25.78 1.73
N ASN A 175 -4.99 -25.81 3.05
CA ASN A 175 -6.05 -26.11 4.03
C ASN A 175 -6.80 -24.84 4.45
N GLU A 176 -7.44 -24.21 3.46
CA GLU A 176 -8.17 -22.94 3.61
C GLU A 176 -9.32 -23.03 4.61
N ARG A 177 -10.06 -24.15 4.64
CA ARG A 177 -11.17 -24.32 5.59
C ARG A 177 -10.69 -24.40 7.04
N LYS A 178 -9.57 -25.07 7.30
CA LYS A 178 -8.94 -25.05 8.63
C LYS A 178 -8.50 -23.63 9.00
N ARG A 179 -7.85 -22.93 8.06
CA ARG A 179 -7.32 -21.59 8.30
C ARG A 179 -8.42 -20.59 8.67
N ILE A 180 -9.51 -20.53 7.91
CA ILE A 180 -10.63 -19.63 8.22
C ILE A 180 -11.27 -19.97 9.56
N ASN A 181 -11.50 -21.26 9.86
CA ASN A 181 -12.11 -21.69 11.12
C ASN A 181 -11.23 -21.30 12.32
N ASP A 182 -9.93 -21.64 12.26
CA ASP A 182 -8.99 -21.34 13.33
C ASP A 182 -8.82 -19.81 13.51
N LEU A 183 -8.77 -19.04 12.40
CA LEU A 183 -8.68 -17.58 12.44
C LEU A 183 -9.92 -16.95 13.05
N CYS A 184 -11.11 -17.39 12.67
CA CYS A 184 -12.37 -16.90 13.22
C CYS A 184 -12.55 -17.28 14.70
N GLU A 185 -12.17 -18.49 15.09
CA GLU A 185 -12.12 -18.89 16.49
C GLU A 185 -11.14 -18.01 17.29
N TRP A 186 -9.93 -17.80 16.75
CA TRP A 186 -8.92 -16.93 17.36
C TRP A 186 -9.35 -15.46 17.40
N GLY A 187 -10.05 -14.96 16.39
CA GLY A 187 -10.47 -13.56 16.24
C GLY A 187 -11.64 -13.18 17.15
N ARG A 188 -12.47 -14.16 17.52
CA ARG A 188 -13.68 -13.97 18.35
C ARG A 188 -13.39 -13.24 19.66
N LYS A 189 -12.29 -13.57 20.36
CA LYS A 189 -11.89 -12.93 21.63
C LYS A 189 -11.52 -11.44 21.50
N PHE A 190 -11.30 -10.96 20.27
CA PHE A 190 -11.03 -9.55 19.98
C PHE A 190 -12.21 -8.84 19.33
N GLY A 191 -13.30 -9.54 19.06
CA GLY A 191 -14.43 -9.02 18.28
C GLY A 191 -14.03 -8.68 16.84
N LEU A 192 -13.20 -9.52 16.21
CA LEU A 192 -12.97 -9.46 14.77
C LEU A 192 -14.11 -10.18 14.05
N ASP A 193 -14.64 -9.52 13.02
CA ASP A 193 -15.71 -10.02 12.16
C ASP A 193 -15.14 -10.78 10.94
N GLY A 194 -13.88 -10.52 10.58
CA GLY A 194 -13.24 -11.24 9.48
C GLY A 194 -11.78 -10.85 9.23
N PHE A 195 -11.24 -11.42 8.15
CA PHE A 195 -9.84 -11.24 7.75
C PHE A 195 -9.75 -10.92 6.27
N MET A 196 -9.23 -9.74 5.95
CA MET A 196 -9.07 -9.28 4.58
C MET A 196 -7.73 -9.76 4.01
N ARG A 197 -7.75 -10.18 2.75
CA ARG A 197 -6.58 -10.68 2.01
C ARG A 197 -6.81 -10.56 0.51
N MET A 198 -5.80 -10.88 -0.30
CA MET A 198 -5.85 -10.68 -1.75
C MET A 198 -5.21 -11.84 -2.53
N GLU A 199 -5.84 -12.26 -3.63
CA GLU A 199 -5.25 -13.19 -4.62
C GLU A 199 -5.28 -12.56 -6.02
N VAL A 200 -6.41 -12.65 -6.72
CA VAL A 200 -6.65 -11.93 -7.98
C VAL A 200 -7.26 -10.57 -7.73
N ASP A 201 -8.08 -10.49 -6.68
CA ASP A 201 -8.77 -9.32 -6.15
C ASP A 201 -8.94 -9.51 -4.62
N PHE A 202 -9.61 -8.57 -3.93
CA PHE A 202 -9.77 -8.58 -2.48
C PHE A 202 -10.93 -9.47 -2.03
N GLU A 203 -10.67 -10.20 -0.94
CA GLU A 203 -11.66 -11.03 -0.26
C GLU A 203 -11.55 -10.87 1.26
N ILE A 204 -12.65 -11.15 1.94
CA ILE A 204 -12.74 -11.21 3.39
C ILE A 204 -13.19 -12.62 3.76
N MET A 205 -12.42 -13.27 4.61
CA MET A 205 -12.88 -14.42 5.37
C MET A 205 -13.84 -13.91 6.45
N LEU A 206 -15.16 -13.99 6.20
CA LEU A 206 -16.19 -13.52 7.13
C LEU A 206 -16.51 -14.62 8.15
N CYS A 207 -16.55 -14.26 9.42
CA CYS A 207 -16.70 -15.23 10.50
C CYS A 207 -18.15 -15.55 10.89
N ASP A 208 -19.10 -14.65 10.61
CA ASP A 208 -20.51 -14.82 10.99
C ASP A 208 -21.41 -14.01 10.04
N PHE A 209 -22.19 -14.69 9.21
CA PHE A 209 -23.13 -14.06 8.26
C PHE A 209 -24.41 -13.57 8.94
N ALA A 210 -24.68 -13.94 10.20
CA ALA A 210 -25.83 -13.49 10.97
C ALA A 210 -25.54 -12.21 11.78
N ASN A 211 -24.29 -11.73 11.80
CA ASN A 211 -23.89 -10.62 12.65
C ASN A 211 -23.11 -9.54 11.89
N GLY A 212 -23.80 -8.44 11.58
CA GLY A 212 -23.21 -7.24 11.00
C GLY A 212 -23.32 -7.13 9.48
N VAL A 213 -23.95 -8.11 8.84
CA VAL A 213 -24.38 -8.06 7.44
C VAL A 213 -25.85 -8.47 7.30
N GLU A 214 -26.50 -8.02 6.25
CA GLU A 214 -27.84 -8.44 5.85
C GLU A 214 -27.86 -8.81 4.36
N VAL A 215 -28.63 -9.84 3.98
CA VAL A 215 -28.80 -10.24 2.59
C VAL A 215 -29.78 -9.28 1.91
N VAL A 216 -29.30 -8.54 0.91
CA VAL A 216 -30.12 -7.61 0.10
C VAL A 216 -30.42 -8.15 -1.29
N SER A 217 -29.71 -9.19 -1.73
CA SER A 217 -30.01 -9.95 -2.94
C SER A 217 -29.57 -11.39 -2.78
N HIS A 218 -30.35 -12.32 -3.33
CA HIS A 218 -30.08 -13.76 -3.31
C HIS A 218 -30.58 -14.37 -4.62
N LEU A 219 -29.65 -14.62 -5.54
CA LEU A 219 -29.96 -15.03 -6.91
C LEU A 219 -29.34 -16.39 -7.20
N ASN A 220 -30.09 -17.25 -7.90
CA ASN A 220 -29.50 -18.43 -8.54
C ASN A 220 -29.15 -18.08 -9.98
N LEU A 221 -27.85 -17.97 -10.26
CA LEU A 221 -27.31 -17.55 -11.53
C LEU A 221 -26.96 -18.76 -12.40
N ASP A 222 -27.19 -18.64 -13.71
CA ASP A 222 -26.82 -19.67 -14.68
C ASP A 222 -25.29 -19.72 -14.83
N PRO A 223 -24.61 -20.84 -14.49
CA PRO A 223 -23.17 -20.97 -14.59
C PRO A 223 -22.67 -21.13 -16.04
N GLY A 224 -23.57 -21.23 -17.01
CA GLY A 224 -23.24 -21.47 -18.42
C GLY A 224 -23.05 -22.96 -18.76
N LYS A 225 -23.26 -23.31 -20.03
CA LYS A 225 -23.45 -24.70 -20.50
C LYS A 225 -22.24 -25.64 -20.40
N ASP A 226 -21.01 -25.12 -20.19
CA ASP A 226 -19.78 -25.94 -20.19
C ASP A 226 -19.07 -25.98 -18.82
N ALA A 227 -19.80 -25.74 -17.72
CA ALA A 227 -19.28 -25.98 -16.36
C ALA A 227 -19.16 -27.47 -16.01
N HIS A 228 -19.43 -28.38 -16.96
CA HIS A 228 -19.31 -29.82 -16.80
C HIS A 228 -18.36 -30.38 -17.87
N PRO A 229 -17.38 -31.23 -17.52
CA PRO A 229 -16.63 -31.98 -18.53
C PRO A 229 -17.54 -33.07 -19.08
N GLY A 230 -18.36 -32.73 -20.07
CA GLY A 230 -19.05 -33.68 -20.93
C GLY A 230 -18.08 -34.26 -21.95
N ASP A 231 -18.29 -35.53 -22.30
CA ASP A 231 -17.45 -36.38 -23.14
C ASP A 231 -16.85 -35.70 -24.41
N PRO A 232 -15.69 -36.19 -24.90
CA PRO A 232 -15.00 -35.58 -26.03
C PRO A 232 -15.74 -35.90 -27.32
N GLU A 233 -16.54 -34.97 -27.83
CA GLU A 233 -17.00 -35.01 -29.21
C GLU A 233 -16.04 -34.20 -30.10
N PRO A 234 -15.54 -34.77 -31.21
CA PRO A 234 -14.51 -34.14 -32.01
C PRO A 234 -15.15 -33.25 -33.07
N GLU A 235 -14.89 -31.94 -33.05
CA GLU A 235 -14.74 -31.18 -34.30
C GLU A 235 -14.10 -29.80 -34.10
N LEU A 236 -12.82 -29.80 -34.44
CA LEU A 236 -12.00 -28.80 -35.12
C LEU A 236 -12.73 -27.58 -35.75
N LEU A 237 -13.33 -26.66 -34.98
CA LEU A 237 -13.48 -25.22 -35.36
C LEU A 237 -13.98 -24.24 -34.26
N SER A 238 -13.78 -24.47 -32.95
CA SER A 238 -14.34 -23.59 -31.88
C SER A 238 -13.33 -22.78 -31.05
N SER A 239 -12.09 -22.58 -31.52
CA SER A 239 -10.99 -21.95 -30.75
C SER A 239 -11.14 -20.46 -30.40
N LEU A 240 -12.33 -19.88 -30.50
CA LEU A 240 -12.67 -18.53 -30.03
C LEU A 240 -13.62 -18.50 -28.83
N PHE A 241 -14.18 -19.64 -28.42
CA PHE A 241 -15.06 -19.70 -27.24
C PHE A 241 -14.23 -20.04 -26.00
N LEU A 242 -13.86 -19.00 -25.25
CA LEU A 242 -13.31 -19.16 -23.90
C LEU A 242 -14.32 -19.94 -23.07
N SER A 243 -13.90 -21.06 -22.46
CA SER A 243 -14.74 -21.82 -21.51
C SER A 243 -15.39 -20.85 -20.49
N PRO A 244 -16.65 -21.06 -20.06
CA PRO A 244 -17.28 -20.25 -19.02
C PRO A 244 -16.43 -20.11 -17.75
N THR A 245 -15.68 -21.15 -17.38
CA THR A 245 -14.70 -21.10 -16.28
C THR A 245 -13.57 -20.09 -16.53
N TYR A 246 -13.11 -19.96 -17.78
CA TYR A 246 -12.12 -18.97 -18.20
C TYR A 246 -12.71 -17.56 -18.24
N VAL A 247 -13.99 -17.40 -18.63
CA VAL A 247 -14.67 -16.10 -18.60
C VAL A 247 -14.81 -15.61 -17.16
N LEU A 248 -15.23 -16.46 -16.22
CA LEU A 248 -15.35 -16.09 -14.81
C LEU A 248 -13.98 -15.72 -14.22
N GLN A 249 -12.94 -16.53 -14.45
CA GLN A 249 -11.58 -16.20 -14.01
C GLN A 249 -11.06 -14.89 -14.65
N TYR A 250 -11.36 -14.65 -15.92
CA TYR A 250 -11.00 -13.41 -16.60
C TYR A 250 -11.68 -12.20 -15.96
N ARG A 251 -12.99 -12.29 -15.65
CA ARG A 251 -13.72 -11.20 -15.00
C ARG A 251 -13.23 -10.94 -13.59
N SER A 252 -12.87 -11.97 -12.81
CA SER A 252 -12.23 -11.76 -11.51
C SER A 252 -10.88 -11.05 -11.63
N ILE A 253 -10.07 -11.38 -12.65
CA ILE A 253 -8.83 -10.66 -12.93
C ILE A 253 -9.11 -9.21 -13.34
N GLU A 254 -10.14 -8.98 -14.15
CA GLU A 254 -10.54 -7.63 -14.57
C GLU A 254 -10.99 -6.79 -13.38
N ALA A 255 -11.79 -7.34 -12.47
CA ALA A 255 -12.22 -6.67 -11.24
C ALA A 255 -11.01 -6.26 -10.38
N GLY A 256 -10.08 -7.19 -10.14
CA GLY A 256 -8.84 -6.88 -9.41
C GLY A 256 -8.01 -5.76 -10.04
N ARG A 257 -8.05 -5.61 -11.38
CA ARG A 257 -7.34 -4.52 -12.06
C ARG A 257 -7.87 -3.14 -11.73
N TRP A 258 -9.13 -3.00 -11.32
CA TRP A 258 -9.67 -1.72 -10.85
C TRP A 258 -8.95 -1.22 -9.59
N HIS A 259 -8.29 -2.13 -8.87
CA HIS A 259 -7.52 -1.85 -7.66
C HIS A 259 -6.00 -1.91 -7.88
N ASN A 260 -5.52 -1.92 -9.13
CA ASN A 260 -4.09 -2.08 -9.45
C ASN A 260 -3.17 -1.05 -8.78
N THR A 261 -3.60 0.20 -8.74
CA THR A 261 -2.82 1.34 -8.28
C THR A 261 -3.59 2.11 -7.22
N TYR A 262 -2.90 3.02 -6.52
CA TYR A 262 -3.54 3.95 -5.58
C TYR A 262 -4.79 4.61 -6.20
N PRO A 263 -5.95 4.63 -5.51
CA PRO A 263 -6.10 4.34 -4.08
C PRO A 263 -6.38 2.86 -3.72
N GLY A 264 -6.40 1.94 -4.68
CA GLY A 264 -6.66 0.51 -4.43
C GLY A 264 -8.11 0.23 -3.99
N GLU A 265 -8.29 -0.74 -3.10
CA GLU A 265 -9.57 -1.06 -2.45
C GLU A 265 -9.85 -0.06 -1.31
N THR A 266 -10.83 0.82 -1.52
CA THR A 266 -11.12 1.96 -0.63
C THR A 266 -12.30 1.74 0.30
N ARG A 267 -13.08 0.67 0.11
CA ARG A 267 -14.23 0.30 0.95
C ARG A 267 -13.78 -0.19 2.31
N VAL A 268 -12.56 -0.71 2.46
CA VAL A 268 -12.00 -1.08 3.78
C VAL A 268 -11.10 0.06 4.29
N LYS A 269 -11.43 0.62 5.46
CA LYS A 269 -10.65 1.69 6.09
C LYS A 269 -9.57 1.10 6.98
N LEU A 270 -8.32 1.13 6.52
CA LEU A 270 -7.17 0.63 7.28
C LEU A 270 -6.72 1.62 8.34
N ASP A 271 -6.43 1.12 9.53
CA ASP A 271 -5.92 1.91 10.66
C ASP A 271 -4.39 1.83 10.72
N LEU A 272 -3.75 2.75 10.00
CA LEU A 272 -2.29 2.84 9.95
C LEU A 272 -1.65 3.19 11.31
N SER A 273 -2.41 3.76 12.24
CA SER A 273 -1.91 4.04 13.60
C SER A 273 -1.67 2.77 14.40
N ARG A 274 -2.17 1.63 13.93
CA ARG A 274 -2.04 0.32 14.57
C ARG A 274 -1.40 -0.73 13.65
N LEU A 275 -0.74 -0.32 12.55
CA LEU A 275 -0.05 -1.28 11.68
C LEU A 275 1.12 -1.94 12.41
N ILE A 276 1.39 -3.21 12.06
CA ILE A 276 2.60 -3.94 12.44
C ILE A 276 3.34 -4.23 11.15
N SER A 277 4.56 -3.71 11.01
CA SER A 277 5.42 -4.03 9.88
C SER A 277 6.56 -4.93 10.32
N PHE A 278 6.71 -6.08 9.66
CA PHE A 278 7.85 -6.99 9.83
C PHE A 278 9.17 -6.42 9.30
N TYR A 279 9.11 -5.22 8.72
CA TYR A 279 10.28 -4.40 8.39
C TYR A 279 10.75 -3.50 9.54
N ASP A 280 10.04 -3.43 10.66
CA ASP A 280 10.53 -2.77 11.88
C ASP A 280 11.70 -3.57 12.48
N THR A 281 12.91 -3.04 12.32
CA THR A 281 14.15 -3.70 12.78
C THR A 281 14.32 -3.71 14.29
N ASN A 282 13.61 -2.84 15.01
CA ASN A 282 13.62 -2.82 16.47
C ASN A 282 12.69 -3.90 17.03
N LEU A 283 11.55 -4.13 16.38
CA LEU A 283 10.61 -5.19 16.79
C LEU A 283 11.02 -6.58 16.30
N PHE A 284 11.62 -6.67 15.11
CA PHE A 284 11.92 -7.95 14.44
C PHE A 284 13.38 -8.03 13.97
N PRO A 285 14.37 -7.92 14.87
CA PRO A 285 15.79 -7.96 14.50
C PRO A 285 16.21 -9.28 13.83
N SER A 286 15.55 -10.41 14.10
CA SER A 286 15.87 -11.69 13.44
C SER A 286 15.69 -11.63 11.92
N LEU A 287 14.71 -10.87 11.44
CA LEU A 287 14.42 -10.73 10.02
C LEU A 287 15.46 -9.88 9.28
N VAL A 288 16.29 -9.10 9.97
CA VAL A 288 17.38 -8.32 9.35
C VAL A 288 18.39 -9.26 8.70
N PHE A 289 18.84 -10.27 9.44
CA PHE A 289 19.80 -11.26 8.92
C PHE A 289 19.15 -12.18 7.90
N ALA A 290 17.91 -12.60 8.15
CA ALA A 290 17.18 -13.50 7.26
C ALA A 290 17.05 -12.95 5.83
N ARG A 291 16.86 -11.64 5.67
CA ARG A 291 16.69 -11.00 4.36
C ARG A 291 17.97 -10.46 3.72
N PHE A 292 19.11 -10.54 4.41
CA PHE A 292 20.35 -9.96 3.90
C PHE A 292 20.75 -10.58 2.55
N GLY A 293 21.02 -9.73 1.55
CA GLY A 293 21.36 -10.17 0.19
C GLY A 293 20.21 -10.81 -0.59
N GLN A 294 18.98 -10.73 -0.10
CA GLN A 294 17.81 -11.29 -0.78
C GLN A 294 16.97 -10.20 -1.48
N GLU A 295 16.36 -10.60 -2.58
CA GLU A 295 15.30 -9.82 -3.22
C GLU A 295 14.03 -9.82 -2.36
N ARG A 296 13.26 -8.73 -2.38
CA ARG A 296 12.08 -8.57 -1.50
C ARG A 296 11.05 -9.70 -1.61
N TRP A 297 10.84 -10.25 -2.81
CA TRP A 297 9.90 -11.36 -3.02
C TRP A 297 10.38 -12.71 -2.46
N LYS A 298 11.60 -12.77 -1.90
CA LYS A 298 12.13 -13.93 -1.17
C LYS A 298 12.07 -13.75 0.35
N HIS A 299 11.72 -12.56 0.85
CA HIS A 299 11.58 -12.35 2.28
C HIS A 299 10.46 -13.25 2.84
N ARG A 300 10.70 -13.88 3.99
CA ARG A 300 9.80 -14.84 4.63
C ARG A 300 9.65 -14.50 6.10
N LEU A 301 8.47 -14.75 6.67
CA LEU A 301 8.27 -14.65 8.13
C LEU A 301 8.56 -15.97 8.84
N GLN A 302 8.80 -17.05 8.07
CA GLN A 302 9.28 -18.33 8.59
C GLN A 302 10.61 -18.21 9.36
N GLU A 303 11.41 -17.18 9.05
CA GLU A 303 12.71 -16.94 9.68
C GLU A 303 12.63 -16.14 10.99
N LEU A 304 11.41 -15.84 11.48
CA LEU A 304 11.21 -15.26 12.80
C LEU A 304 11.69 -16.24 13.88
N ASN A 305 12.57 -15.77 14.76
CA ASN A 305 12.92 -16.55 15.94
C ASN A 305 11.77 -16.56 16.96
N THR A 306 11.88 -17.42 17.98
CA THR A 306 10.84 -17.58 19.01
C THR A 306 10.61 -16.33 19.87
N VAL A 307 11.60 -15.44 19.98
CA VAL A 307 11.49 -14.17 20.73
C VAL A 307 10.67 -13.16 19.93
N ASP A 308 11.05 -12.93 18.67
CA ASP A 308 10.39 -11.99 17.77
C ASP A 308 8.96 -12.41 17.45
N LEU A 309 8.69 -13.71 17.35
CA LEU A 309 7.33 -14.23 17.23
C LEU A 309 6.47 -13.91 18.47
N LYS A 310 7.02 -14.05 19.69
CA LYS A 310 6.32 -13.65 20.92
C LYS A 310 6.10 -12.14 20.96
N THR A 311 7.08 -11.35 20.50
CA THR A 311 6.96 -9.90 20.33
C THR A 311 5.82 -9.56 19.36
N PHE A 312 5.73 -10.25 18.23
CA PHE A 312 4.62 -10.10 17.28
C PHE A 312 3.27 -10.39 17.94
N GLN A 313 3.13 -11.55 18.61
CA GLN A 313 1.89 -11.92 19.29
C GLN A 313 1.51 -10.88 20.35
N ALA A 314 2.46 -10.44 21.18
CA ALA A 314 2.21 -9.41 22.19
C ALA A 314 1.78 -8.07 21.58
N ARG A 315 2.44 -7.64 20.50
CA ARG A 315 2.09 -6.41 19.78
C ARG A 315 0.72 -6.51 19.12
N LEU A 316 0.38 -7.65 18.52
CA LEU A 316 -0.92 -7.90 17.91
C LEU A 316 -2.05 -7.85 18.96
N LEU A 317 -1.82 -8.46 20.14
CA LEU A 317 -2.75 -8.38 21.26
C LEU A 317 -2.96 -6.95 21.76
N GLU A 318 -1.88 -6.15 21.84
CA GLU A 318 -1.93 -4.75 22.25
C GLU A 318 -2.83 -3.95 21.31
N ILE A 319 -2.59 -4.01 19.99
CA ILE A 319 -3.32 -3.18 19.02
C ILE A 319 -4.80 -3.61 18.86
N LEU A 320 -5.12 -4.89 19.04
CA LEU A 320 -6.49 -5.39 18.88
C LEU A 320 -7.39 -5.10 20.09
N LYS A 321 -6.79 -4.92 21.28
CA LYS A 321 -7.49 -4.54 22.52
C LYS A 321 -7.72 -3.03 22.65
N GLN A 322 -7.00 -2.21 21.90
CA GLN A 322 -7.18 -0.77 21.89
C GLN A 322 -8.50 -0.41 21.17
N SER A 323 -9.48 0.09 21.93
CA SER A 323 -10.79 0.50 21.41
C SER A 323 -10.82 1.94 20.89
N ASP A 324 -9.96 2.83 21.41
CA ASP A 324 -10.19 4.29 21.32
C ASP A 324 -8.95 5.15 20.98
N HIS A 325 -7.85 4.58 20.50
CA HIS A 325 -6.71 5.42 20.11
C HIS A 325 -6.94 6.09 18.76
N ALA A 326 -7.46 7.32 18.82
CA ALA A 326 -7.27 8.29 17.75
C ALA A 326 -5.76 8.60 17.68
N GLY A 327 -5.07 8.10 16.66
CA GLY A 327 -3.66 8.44 16.39
C GLY A 327 -3.45 9.94 16.17
N SER A 328 -2.32 10.32 15.59
CA SER A 328 -1.99 11.73 15.35
C SER A 328 -3.02 12.48 14.49
N GLY A 329 -3.80 11.76 13.68
CA GLY A 329 -4.75 12.29 12.70
C GLY A 329 -4.11 12.62 11.34
N VAL A 330 -2.82 12.30 11.17
CA VAL A 330 -2.11 12.47 9.91
C VAL A 330 -2.59 11.42 8.90
N ASP A 331 -2.94 11.87 7.70
CA ASP A 331 -3.21 10.98 6.58
C ASP A 331 -1.89 10.50 5.95
N TRP A 332 -1.35 9.44 6.55
CA TRP A 332 -0.07 8.84 6.16
C TRP A 332 -0.07 8.27 4.73
N SER A 333 -1.20 7.69 4.30
CA SER A 333 -1.33 7.13 2.95
C SER A 333 -1.20 8.24 1.92
N THR A 334 -1.98 9.32 2.06
CA THR A 334 -1.90 10.46 1.16
C THR A 334 -0.52 11.11 1.20
N LEU A 335 0.10 11.27 2.37
CA LEU A 335 1.44 11.86 2.49
C LEU A 335 2.52 11.07 1.72
N ILE A 336 2.49 9.73 1.80
CA ILE A 336 3.39 8.88 1.01
C ILE A 336 3.17 9.10 -0.49
N HIS A 337 1.91 9.16 -0.93
CA HIS A 337 1.60 9.37 -2.34
C HIS A 337 1.94 10.77 -2.85
N VAL A 338 1.98 11.80 -1.99
CA VAL A 338 2.53 13.11 -2.36
C VAL A 338 4.01 12.97 -2.75
N VAL A 339 4.80 12.21 -1.98
CA VAL A 339 6.21 11.96 -2.28
C VAL A 339 6.35 11.12 -3.55
N VAL A 340 5.57 10.03 -3.70
CA VAL A 340 5.60 9.17 -4.90
C VAL A 340 5.25 9.98 -6.16
N ASN A 341 4.14 10.72 -6.15
CA ASN A 341 3.70 11.55 -7.29
C ASN A 341 4.72 12.66 -7.63
N ARG A 342 5.46 13.13 -6.63
CA ARG A 342 6.51 14.13 -6.83
C ARG A 342 7.76 13.53 -7.48
N TYR A 343 8.15 12.32 -7.16
CA TYR A 343 9.49 11.82 -7.53
C TYR A 343 9.52 10.62 -8.47
N ALA A 344 8.55 9.69 -8.45
CA ALA A 344 8.66 8.40 -9.14
C ALA A 344 8.96 8.53 -10.64
N GLU A 345 8.06 9.12 -11.43
CA GLU A 345 8.25 9.29 -12.88
C GLU A 345 9.48 10.16 -13.21
N ARG A 346 9.77 11.17 -12.36
CA ARG A 346 10.92 12.06 -12.58
C ARG A 346 12.24 11.32 -12.40
N LEU A 347 12.32 10.37 -11.47
CA LEU A 347 13.49 9.52 -11.28
C LEU A 347 13.67 8.55 -12.46
N GLU A 348 12.59 8.01 -13.02
CA GLU A 348 12.66 7.17 -14.23
C GLU A 348 13.18 7.95 -15.45
N ILE A 349 12.65 9.16 -15.67
CA ILE A 349 13.14 10.07 -16.72
C ILE A 349 14.61 10.42 -16.48
N LEU A 350 15.01 10.72 -15.24
CA LEU A 350 16.40 11.00 -14.90
C LEU A 350 17.30 9.81 -15.24
N HIS A 351 16.91 8.60 -14.85
CA HIS A 351 17.65 7.38 -15.17
C HIS A 351 17.82 7.19 -16.69
N HIS A 352 16.74 7.38 -17.46
CA HIS A 352 16.79 7.33 -18.92
C HIS A 352 17.75 8.39 -19.52
N LEU A 353 17.68 9.64 -19.04
CA LEU A 353 18.56 10.72 -19.49
C LEU A 353 20.03 10.42 -19.18
N LEU A 354 20.33 9.89 -17.99
CA LEU A 354 21.69 9.53 -17.59
C LEU A 354 22.25 8.39 -18.45
N ASN A 355 21.47 7.33 -18.70
CA ASN A 355 21.89 6.20 -19.53
C ASN A 355 22.10 6.57 -21.00
N THR A 356 21.45 7.62 -21.49
CA THR A 356 21.58 8.10 -22.87
C THR A 356 22.58 9.25 -23.01
N THR A 357 23.27 9.63 -21.93
CA THR A 357 24.22 10.76 -21.93
C THR A 357 25.53 10.41 -22.65
N SER A 358 25.61 10.82 -23.91
CA SER A 358 26.79 10.67 -24.79
C SER A 358 27.38 11.99 -25.30
N THR A 359 26.69 13.12 -25.06
CA THR A 359 27.08 14.44 -25.57
C THR A 359 26.86 15.52 -24.51
N ALA A 360 27.52 16.66 -24.67
CA ALA A 360 27.28 17.84 -23.83
C ALA A 360 25.81 18.30 -23.85
N GLN A 361 25.11 18.10 -24.98
CA GLN A 361 23.69 18.43 -25.08
C GLN A 361 22.82 17.51 -24.23
N HIS A 362 23.16 16.22 -24.15
CA HIS A 362 22.48 15.27 -23.26
C HIS A 362 22.73 15.60 -21.78
N ALA A 363 23.96 15.96 -21.42
CA ALA A 363 24.29 16.41 -20.06
C ALA A 363 23.48 17.66 -19.65
N LYS A 364 23.33 18.64 -20.56
CA LYS A 364 22.47 19.82 -20.32
C LYS A 364 21.01 19.45 -20.08
N ARG A 365 20.48 18.43 -20.76
CA ARG A 365 19.10 17.94 -20.53
C ARG A 365 18.97 17.29 -19.16
N ALA A 366 19.92 16.44 -18.77
CA ALA A 366 19.94 15.84 -17.44
C ALA A 366 20.02 16.92 -16.34
N GLN A 367 20.88 17.94 -16.51
CA GLN A 367 20.97 19.06 -15.58
C GLN A 367 19.69 19.92 -15.52
N GLY A 368 19.08 20.21 -16.68
CA GLY A 368 17.79 20.89 -16.72
C GLY A 368 16.68 20.11 -15.99
N HIS A 369 16.66 18.79 -16.15
CA HIS A 369 15.71 17.91 -15.46
C HIS A 369 15.95 17.87 -13.95
N LEU A 370 17.18 17.66 -13.50
CA LEU A 370 17.59 17.73 -12.09
C LEU A 370 17.17 19.07 -11.46
N ARG A 371 17.48 20.19 -12.14
CA ARG A 371 17.07 21.52 -11.68
C ARG A 371 15.55 21.64 -11.57
N SER A 372 14.78 21.05 -12.50
CA SER A 372 13.31 21.06 -12.44
C SER A 372 12.74 20.27 -11.25
N MET A 373 13.45 19.24 -10.78
CA MET A 373 13.05 18.45 -9.61
C MET A 373 13.20 19.27 -8.32
N VAL A 374 14.25 20.09 -8.21
CA VAL A 374 14.61 20.80 -6.97
C VAL A 374 14.33 22.30 -6.98
N VAL A 375 13.84 22.87 -8.09
CA VAL A 375 13.70 24.33 -8.27
C VAL A 375 12.96 25.04 -7.13
N GLN A 376 11.96 24.40 -6.55
CA GLN A 376 11.15 24.95 -5.45
C GLN A 376 11.94 25.07 -4.13
N HIS A 377 13.08 24.38 -4.02
CA HIS A 377 13.95 24.34 -2.85
C HIS A 377 15.24 25.16 -3.05
N ILE A 378 15.52 25.65 -4.26
CA ILE A 378 16.72 26.43 -4.55
C ILE A 378 16.60 27.81 -3.90
N LEU A 379 17.33 28.03 -2.81
CA LEU A 379 17.38 29.30 -2.12
C LEU A 379 18.21 30.32 -2.93
N TYR A 380 17.81 31.59 -2.92
CA TYR A 380 18.57 32.67 -3.56
C TYR A 380 20.01 32.78 -3.02
N THR A 381 20.21 32.41 -1.75
CA THR A 381 21.49 32.42 -1.06
C THR A 381 22.34 31.18 -1.32
N SER A 382 21.79 30.13 -1.92
CA SER A 382 22.52 28.90 -2.23
C SER A 382 23.25 29.04 -3.57
N MET A 383 24.47 29.55 -3.51
CA MET A 383 25.33 29.79 -4.66
C MET A 383 26.68 29.08 -4.50
N PRO A 384 27.30 28.58 -5.59
CA PRO A 384 28.63 28.00 -5.54
C PRO A 384 29.66 28.96 -4.93
N SER A 385 30.51 28.43 -4.05
CA SER A 385 31.66 29.12 -3.50
C SER A 385 32.93 28.40 -3.94
N SER A 386 33.98 29.14 -4.32
CA SER A 386 35.28 28.59 -4.69
C SER A 386 35.98 27.81 -3.56
N GLU A 387 35.52 27.98 -2.32
CA GLU A 387 36.03 27.28 -1.13
C GLU A 387 35.14 26.10 -0.70
N SER A 388 34.03 25.85 -1.39
CA SER A 388 33.10 24.78 -1.04
C SER A 388 33.74 23.41 -1.25
N THR A 389 33.75 22.59 -0.22
CA THR A 389 34.00 21.15 -0.34
C THR A 389 32.66 20.42 -0.37
N ASN A 390 32.57 19.39 -1.22
CA ASN A 390 31.42 18.47 -1.24
C ASN A 390 30.06 19.17 -1.39
N TYR A 391 29.96 20.19 -2.25
CA TYR A 391 28.72 20.92 -2.51
C TYR A 391 28.07 21.52 -1.25
N SER A 392 28.85 21.86 -0.23
CA SER A 392 28.36 22.39 1.06
C SER A 392 27.40 23.58 0.92
N TRP A 393 27.55 24.42 -0.10
CA TRP A 393 26.65 25.53 -0.40
C TRP A 393 25.21 25.10 -0.76
N ALA A 394 25.02 23.85 -1.21
CA ALA A 394 23.74 23.26 -1.54
C ALA A 394 23.09 22.51 -0.36
N ALA A 395 23.76 22.41 0.79
CA ALA A 395 23.21 21.73 1.98
C ALA A 395 21.85 22.31 2.44
N PRO A 396 21.60 23.63 2.42
CA PRO A 396 20.27 24.17 2.72
C PRO A 396 19.17 23.71 1.75
N VAL A 397 19.51 23.52 0.46
CA VAL A 397 18.58 23.00 -0.56
C VAL A 397 18.26 21.54 -0.29
N TYR A 398 19.27 20.76 0.11
CA TYR A 398 19.11 19.37 0.51
C TYR A 398 18.19 19.25 1.73
N GLU A 399 18.44 20.03 2.79
CA GLU A 399 17.59 20.08 3.98
C GLU A 399 16.14 20.42 3.66
N ASP A 400 15.91 21.49 2.90
CA ASP A 400 14.56 21.93 2.57
C ASP A 400 13.81 20.87 1.73
N CYS A 401 14.47 20.32 0.70
CA CYS A 401 13.95 19.22 -0.12
C CYS A 401 13.55 18.02 0.73
N ALA A 402 14.43 17.56 1.63
CA ALA A 402 14.23 16.33 2.39
C ALA A 402 13.16 16.46 3.47
N THR A 403 12.96 17.67 4.01
CA THR A 403 12.07 17.91 5.17
C THR A 403 10.73 18.54 4.80
N THR A 404 10.55 19.03 3.57
CA THR A 404 9.37 19.82 3.16
C THR A 404 8.03 19.19 3.56
N HIS A 405 7.90 17.87 3.45
CA HIS A 405 6.65 17.14 3.73
C HIS A 405 6.47 16.72 5.20
N THR A 406 7.53 16.74 6.01
CA THR A 406 7.53 16.17 7.37
C THR A 406 7.89 17.18 8.46
N ARG A 407 8.49 18.33 8.10
CA ARG A 407 9.01 19.33 9.05
C ARG A 407 7.99 19.72 10.12
N TYR A 408 6.76 20.03 9.72
CA TYR A 408 5.70 20.38 10.67
C TYR A 408 5.32 19.19 11.57
N ILE A 409 5.15 18.00 10.98
CA ILE A 409 4.75 16.79 11.71
C ILE A 409 5.79 16.41 12.77
N SER A 410 7.07 16.51 12.42
CA SER A 410 8.18 16.18 13.32
C SER A 410 8.41 17.20 14.43
N SER A 411 8.02 18.46 14.22
CA SER A 411 8.28 19.56 15.16
C SER A 411 7.08 19.92 16.04
N ALA A 412 5.86 19.54 15.64
CA ALA A 412 4.63 19.89 16.36
C ALA A 412 4.43 19.00 17.61
N PRO A 413 4.53 19.55 18.84
CA PRO A 413 4.36 18.76 20.07
C PRO A 413 2.96 18.14 20.20
N SER A 414 1.95 18.82 19.64
CA SER A 414 0.56 18.34 19.62
C SER A 414 0.37 17.06 18.79
N LEU A 415 1.21 16.85 17.77
CA LEU A 415 1.21 15.63 16.97
C LEU A 415 2.08 14.56 17.63
N SER A 416 3.29 14.91 18.09
CA SER A 416 4.22 13.95 18.69
C SER A 416 3.64 13.23 19.91
N VAL A 417 2.87 13.93 20.76
CA VAL A 417 2.23 13.33 21.95
C VAL A 417 1.14 12.31 21.59
N ARG A 418 0.46 12.48 20.45
CA ARG A 418 -0.60 11.58 19.99
C ARG A 418 -0.10 10.50 19.02
N MET A 419 1.14 10.61 18.58
CA MET A 419 1.70 9.72 17.57
C MET A 419 1.92 8.32 18.14
N SER A 420 1.34 7.31 17.49
CA SER A 420 1.58 5.93 17.86
C SER A 420 2.99 5.47 17.45
N LYS A 421 3.44 4.33 18.00
CA LYS A 421 4.69 3.66 17.57
C LYS A 421 4.67 3.38 16.06
N SER A 422 3.53 2.95 15.56
CA SER A 422 3.31 2.64 14.14
C SER A 422 3.38 3.89 13.27
N GLU A 423 2.77 5.00 13.70
CA GLU A 423 2.87 6.28 12.98
C GLU A 423 4.29 6.85 13.00
N SER A 424 5.01 6.66 14.11
CA SER A 424 6.41 7.09 14.24
C SER A 424 7.31 6.31 13.27
N LEU A 425 7.04 5.02 13.10
CA LEU A 425 7.71 4.16 12.13
C LEU A 425 7.45 4.63 10.68
N ILE A 426 6.21 5.00 10.36
CA ILE A 426 5.84 5.54 9.05
C ILE A 426 6.50 6.90 8.81
N LEU A 427 6.48 7.80 9.79
CA LEU A 427 7.14 9.10 9.69
C LEU A 427 8.63 8.94 9.40
N HIS A 428 9.31 8.06 10.14
CA HIS A 428 10.72 7.77 9.94
C HIS A 428 10.99 7.20 8.53
N SER A 429 10.10 6.34 8.02
CA SER A 429 10.24 5.77 6.68
C SER A 429 10.17 6.84 5.58
N ILE A 430 9.22 7.78 5.70
CA ILE A 430 9.08 8.92 4.79
C ILE A 430 10.30 9.83 4.84
N GLN A 431 10.81 10.11 6.05
CA GLN A 431 11.99 10.96 6.25
C GLN A 431 13.24 10.36 5.60
N GLU A 432 13.51 9.07 5.81
CA GLU A 432 14.68 8.40 5.24
C GLU A 432 14.59 8.30 3.71
N VAL A 433 13.42 7.98 3.15
CA VAL A 433 13.23 7.94 1.69
C VAL A 433 13.37 9.32 1.08
N SER A 434 12.75 10.34 1.67
CA SER A 434 12.85 11.73 1.17
C SER A 434 14.28 12.25 1.28
N LYS A 435 14.98 11.92 2.38
CA LYS A 435 16.40 12.25 2.57
C LYS A 435 17.25 11.63 1.47
N GLU A 436 17.08 10.35 1.16
CA GLU A 436 17.88 9.70 0.12
C GLU A 436 17.60 10.23 -1.29
N ILE A 437 16.32 10.43 -1.64
CA ILE A 437 15.94 11.04 -2.92
C ILE A 437 16.60 12.42 -3.06
N CYS A 438 16.47 13.26 -2.04
CA CYS A 438 17.01 14.62 -2.08
C CYS A 438 18.54 14.65 -2.03
N ARG A 439 19.19 13.74 -1.29
CA ARG A 439 20.66 13.61 -1.29
C ARG A 439 21.20 13.37 -2.70
N VAL A 440 20.60 12.41 -3.40
CA VAL A 440 21.01 12.05 -4.77
C VAL A 440 20.69 13.19 -5.74
N VAL A 441 19.44 13.66 -5.78
CA VAL A 441 19.00 14.65 -6.78
C VAL A 441 19.68 16.00 -6.58
N VAL A 442 19.78 16.49 -5.33
CA VAL A 442 20.45 17.76 -5.04
C VAL A 442 21.96 17.64 -5.24
N GLY A 443 22.57 16.52 -4.85
CA GLY A 443 24.01 16.28 -5.05
C GLY A 443 24.39 16.27 -6.53
N MET A 444 23.60 15.58 -7.38
CA MET A 444 23.81 15.55 -8.82
C MET A 444 23.58 16.92 -9.48
N TRP A 445 22.58 17.66 -9.01
CA TRP A 445 22.34 19.03 -9.47
C TRP A 445 23.51 19.95 -9.12
N ALA A 446 23.93 19.97 -7.85
CA ALA A 446 25.01 20.83 -7.39
C ALA A 446 26.33 20.50 -8.10
N GLY A 447 26.63 19.21 -8.28
CA GLY A 447 27.81 18.77 -9.03
C GLY A 447 27.84 19.25 -10.48
N GLY A 448 26.71 19.40 -11.15
CA GLY A 448 26.69 19.98 -12.50
C GLY A 448 26.53 21.49 -12.58
N VAL A 449 26.33 22.18 -11.45
CA VAL A 449 26.42 23.65 -11.38
C VAL A 449 27.87 24.09 -11.22
N GLU A 450 28.71 23.28 -10.57
CA GLU A 450 30.15 23.57 -10.39
C GLU A 450 31.01 23.21 -11.62
N LEU A 451 30.49 22.40 -12.55
CA LEU A 451 31.12 22.00 -13.82
C LEU A 451 30.67 22.93 -14.97
#